data_AF-A0A5N5SQL3-F1
#
_entry.id   AF-A0A5N5SQL3-F1
#
_cell.length_a   1.000
_cell.length_b   1.000
_cell.length_c   1.000
_cell.angle_alpha   90.00
_cell.angle_beta   90.00
_cell.angle_gamma   90.00
#
_symmetry.space_group_name_H-M   'P 1'
#
loop_
_entity.id
_entity.type
_entity.pdbx_description
1 polymer ?
#
loop_
_entity_poly.entity_id
_entity_poly.type
_entity_poly.pdbx_seq_one_letter_code
_entity_poly.pdbx_strand_id
1 'polypeptide(L)'
;MTTVKVFILAVLFINIGEIISLSCYCKSEACKVLTDKDCPFGVGMDACHCCHECKKGPGEKCGGLFNLDGICGDGLVCHRRKKTEKILSISMEYVCRNKKEIKFYFYVLIFN
;
A
#
# COMPACT_ATOMS: atom_id res chain seq x y z
N MET A 1 -45.36 -18.03 -3.75
CA MET A 1 -44.52 -16.85 -3.42
C MET A 1 -43.17 -17.20 -2.80
N THR A 2 -43.04 -18.31 -2.06
CA THR A 2 -41.78 -18.78 -1.46
C THR A 2 -40.81 -19.36 -2.49
N THR A 3 -41.31 -20.14 -3.45
CA THR A 3 -40.50 -20.75 -4.54
C THR A 3 -39.80 -19.73 -5.43
N VAL A 4 -40.51 -18.65 -5.79
CA VAL A 4 -39.96 -17.54 -6.60
C VAL A 4 -38.84 -16.82 -5.86
N LYS A 5 -38.99 -16.59 -4.54
CA LYS A 5 -37.94 -15.98 -3.71
C LYS A 5 -36.70 -16.85 -3.61
N VAL A 6 -36.87 -18.17 -3.47
CA VAL A 6 -35.75 -19.13 -3.47
C VAL A 6 -35.00 -19.11 -4.80
N PHE A 7 -35.73 -19.03 -5.92
CA PHE A 7 -35.13 -18.96 -7.25
C PHE A 7 -34.35 -17.65 -7.48
N ILE A 8 -34.90 -16.52 -7.05
CA ILE A 8 -34.23 -15.21 -7.13
C ILE A 8 -32.95 -15.22 -6.29
N LEU A 9 -33.01 -15.75 -5.06
CA LEU A 9 -31.82 -15.86 -4.21
C LEU A 9 -30.76 -16.76 -4.85
N ALA A 10 -31.14 -17.91 -5.40
CA ALA A 10 -30.21 -18.81 -6.09
C ALA A 10 -29.49 -18.15 -7.28
N VAL A 11 -30.21 -17.39 -8.11
CA VAL A 11 -29.63 -16.66 -9.26
C VAL A 11 -28.66 -15.56 -8.80
N LEU A 12 -28.96 -14.86 -7.70
CA LEU A 12 -28.06 -13.84 -7.14
C LEU A 12 -26.76 -14.45 -6.60
N PHE A 13 -26.79 -15.65 -6.02
CA PHE A 13 -25.59 -16.34 -5.53
C PHE A 13 -24.68 -16.90 -6.65
N ILE A 14 -25.24 -17.23 -7.82
CA ILE A 14 -24.47 -17.78 -8.95
C ILE A 14 -23.59 -16.71 -9.63
N ASN A 15 -23.92 -15.43 -9.52
CA ASN A 15 -23.24 -14.33 -10.20
C ASN A 15 -22.11 -13.66 -9.39
N ILE A 16 -21.73 -14.18 -8.22
CA ILE A 16 -20.67 -13.61 -7.37
C ILE A 16 -19.25 -14.07 -7.84
N GLY A 17 -19.15 -14.70 -9.01
CA GLY A 17 -17.96 -15.43 -9.46
C GLY A 17 -16.86 -14.64 -10.18
N GLU A 18 -17.03 -13.34 -10.45
CA GLU A 18 -15.99 -12.54 -11.12
C GLU A 18 -15.66 -11.28 -10.32
N ILE A 19 -14.96 -11.49 -9.22
CA ILE A 19 -14.30 -10.43 -8.48
C ILE A 19 -13.08 -10.02 -9.31
N ILE A 20 -13.13 -8.80 -9.84
CA ILE A 20 -12.07 -8.06 -10.54
C ILE A 20 -10.68 -8.46 -10.04
N SER A 21 -10.02 -9.37 -10.75
CA SER A 21 -8.59 -9.54 -10.61
C SER A 21 -7.95 -8.41 -11.39
N LEU A 22 -7.18 -7.56 -10.70
CA LEU A 22 -6.27 -6.64 -11.39
C LEU A 22 -5.26 -7.53 -12.10
N SER A 23 -5.45 -7.77 -13.40
CA SER A 23 -4.52 -8.58 -14.19
C SER A 23 -3.28 -7.74 -14.47
N CYS A 24 -2.14 -8.18 -13.93
CA CYS A 24 -0.86 -7.56 -14.22
C CYS A 24 -0.36 -8.05 -15.58
N TYR A 25 0.00 -7.11 -16.45
CA TYR A 25 0.77 -7.40 -17.65
C TYR A 25 2.24 -7.11 -17.36
N CYS A 26 3.11 -8.10 -17.59
CA CYS A 26 4.54 -8.00 -17.32
C CYS A 26 5.35 -8.19 -18.60
N LYS A 27 6.27 -7.26 -18.86
CA LYS A 27 7.26 -7.35 -19.93
C LYS A 27 8.65 -7.14 -19.35
N SER A 28 9.25 -8.23 -18.85
CA SER A 28 10.48 -8.16 -18.07
C SER A 28 11.67 -7.59 -18.85
N GLU A 29 11.74 -7.76 -20.17
CA GLU A 29 12.82 -7.16 -20.98
C GLU A 29 12.76 -5.63 -21.05
N ALA A 30 11.61 -5.02 -20.74
CA ALA A 30 11.44 -3.57 -20.70
C ALA A 30 11.77 -2.98 -19.32
N CYS A 31 12.03 -3.81 -18.31
CA CYS A 31 12.35 -3.33 -16.96
C CYS A 31 13.70 -2.62 -16.95
N LYS A 32 13.77 -1.52 -16.19
CA LYS A 32 15.03 -0.82 -15.92
C LYS A 32 15.94 -1.70 -15.05
N VAL A 33 17.19 -1.82 -15.44
CA VAL A 33 18.22 -2.42 -14.59
C VAL A 33 18.58 -1.41 -13.49
N LEU A 34 18.39 -1.80 -12.24
CA LEU A 34 18.74 -1.01 -11.06
C LEU A 34 19.94 -1.62 -10.36
N THR A 35 20.83 -0.76 -9.89
CA THR A 35 21.94 -1.14 -9.01
C THR A 35 21.72 -0.60 -7.60
N ASP A 36 22.40 -1.16 -6.61
CA ASP A 36 22.29 -0.69 -5.22
C ASP A 36 22.65 0.80 -5.04
N LYS A 37 23.44 1.37 -5.97
CA LYS A 37 23.78 2.79 -5.97
C LYS A 37 22.62 3.68 -6.40
N ASP A 38 21.70 3.15 -7.22
CA ASP A 38 20.54 3.90 -7.71
C ASP A 38 19.45 4.03 -6.64
N CYS A 39 19.39 3.06 -5.73
CA CYS A 39 18.33 2.94 -4.73
C CYS A 39 18.91 3.02 -3.30
N PRO A 40 19.08 4.23 -2.73
CA PRO A 40 19.69 4.41 -1.40
C PRO A 40 18.90 3.74 -0.26
N PHE A 41 17.62 3.44 -0.50
CA PHE A 41 16.73 2.77 0.47
C PHE A 41 16.45 1.31 0.12
N GLY A 42 17.22 0.75 -0.82
CA GLY A 42 17.12 -0.63 -1.29
C GLY A 42 16.20 -0.81 -2.49
N VAL A 43 16.36 -1.96 -3.15
CA VAL A 43 15.55 -2.38 -4.29
C VAL A 43 14.41 -3.27 -3.81
N GLY A 44 13.22 -3.04 -4.34
CA GLY A 44 12.01 -3.86 -4.15
C GLY A 44 11.47 -4.32 -5.50
N MET A 45 10.29 -4.93 -5.46
CA MET A 45 9.49 -5.22 -6.66
C MET A 45 8.35 -4.21 -6.75
N ASP A 46 7.89 -3.94 -7.98
CA ASP A 46 6.65 -3.23 -8.21
C ASP A 46 5.42 -3.99 -7.65
N ALA A 47 4.25 -3.34 -7.65
CA ALA A 47 3.00 -3.92 -7.16
C ALA A 47 2.58 -5.21 -7.91
N CYS A 48 3.05 -5.38 -9.14
CA CYS A 48 2.79 -6.54 -9.98
C CYS A 48 3.84 -7.64 -9.86
N HIS A 49 4.88 -7.45 -9.02
CA HIS A 49 6.04 -8.30 -8.91
C HIS A 49 6.75 -8.58 -10.25
N CYS A 50 6.77 -7.61 -11.16
CA CYS A 50 7.36 -7.74 -12.49
C CYS A 50 8.76 -7.13 -12.57
N CYS A 51 8.87 -5.83 -12.27
CA CYS A 51 10.12 -5.09 -12.36
C CYS A 51 10.67 -4.75 -10.97
N HIS A 52 12.00 -4.63 -10.90
CA HIS A 52 12.66 -4.04 -9.77
C HIS A 52 12.44 -2.53 -9.72
N GLU A 53 12.14 -1.99 -8.53
CA GLU A 53 11.95 -0.57 -8.28
C GLU A 53 12.66 -0.12 -7.01
N CYS A 54 13.02 1.16 -6.91
CA CYS A 54 13.58 1.70 -5.67
C CYS A 54 12.49 1.79 -4.59
N LYS A 55 12.81 1.27 -3.40
CA LYS A 55 11.95 1.46 -2.23
C LYS A 55 11.93 2.93 -1.79
N LYS A 56 10.83 3.34 -1.16
CA LYS A 56 10.58 4.69 -0.66
C LYS A 56 11.40 5.01 0.59
N GLY A 57 11.98 6.19 0.61
CA GLY A 57 12.72 6.77 1.73
C GLY A 57 11.84 7.50 2.74
N PRO A 58 12.44 8.01 3.83
CA PRO A 58 11.73 8.67 4.93
C PRO A 58 10.90 9.88 4.45
N GLY A 59 9.64 9.96 4.88
CA GLY A 59 8.73 11.06 4.57
C GLY A 59 8.05 10.98 3.21
N GLU A 60 8.47 10.07 2.32
CA GLU A 60 7.81 9.83 1.04
C GLU A 60 6.48 9.11 1.24
N LYS A 61 5.51 9.39 0.35
CA LYS A 61 4.22 8.71 0.30
C LYS A 61 4.42 7.22 0.06
N CYS A 62 3.61 6.38 0.70
CA CYS A 62 3.69 4.93 0.60
C CYS A 62 2.32 4.26 0.78
N GLY A 63 2.22 2.99 0.40
CA GLY A 63 1.01 2.18 0.55
C GLY A 63 0.02 2.40 -0.59
N GLY A 64 -1.21 2.78 -0.26
CA GLY A 64 -2.31 2.81 -1.22
C GLY A 64 -2.83 1.41 -1.57
N LEU A 65 -3.76 1.33 -2.52
CA LEU A 65 -4.31 0.04 -2.98
C LEU A 65 -3.18 -0.77 -3.64
N PHE A 66 -2.98 -2.02 -3.23
CA PHE A 66 -1.90 -2.90 -3.74
C PHE A 66 -0.47 -2.33 -3.66
N ASN A 67 -0.19 -1.40 -2.75
CA ASN A 67 1.10 -0.69 -2.67
C ASN A 67 1.46 0.15 -3.91
N LEU A 68 0.46 0.64 -4.66
CA LEU A 68 0.67 1.50 -5.83
C LEU A 68 1.38 2.82 -5.51
N ASP A 69 1.29 3.32 -4.26
CA ASP A 69 2.05 4.50 -3.84
C ASP A 69 3.51 4.14 -3.43
N GLY A 70 3.87 2.86 -3.47
CA GLY A 70 5.23 2.36 -3.21
C GLY A 70 5.41 1.71 -1.84
N ILE A 71 6.52 0.99 -1.71
CA ILE A 71 6.91 0.22 -0.53
C ILE A 71 8.11 0.90 0.14
N CYS A 72 8.09 1.02 1.46
CA CYS A 72 9.18 1.65 2.22
C CYS A 72 10.45 0.80 2.25
N GLY A 73 11.59 1.51 2.30
CA GLY A 73 12.92 0.95 2.46
C GLY A 73 13.14 0.16 3.75
N ASP A 74 14.28 -0.50 3.82
CA ASP A 74 14.62 -1.32 4.98
C ASP A 74 14.74 -0.48 6.26
N GLY A 75 14.17 -0.98 7.37
CA GLY A 75 14.10 -0.25 8.64
C GLY A 75 12.98 0.82 8.73
N LEU A 76 12.27 1.08 7.62
CA LEU A 76 11.14 1.99 7.57
C LEU A 76 9.81 1.21 7.64
N VAL A 77 8.73 1.92 7.93
CA VAL A 77 7.37 1.40 7.88
C VAL A 77 6.43 2.47 7.36
N CYS A 78 5.46 2.06 6.55
CA CYS A 78 4.45 2.95 6.04
C CYS A 78 3.46 3.31 7.15
N HIS A 79 3.46 4.57 7.58
CA HIS A 79 2.70 5.01 8.74
C HIS A 79 1.98 6.33 8.48
N ARG A 80 0.78 6.42 9.04
CA ARG A 80 -0.07 7.62 8.93
C ARG A 80 0.67 8.84 9.49
N ARG A 81 0.69 9.93 8.71
CA ARG A 81 1.13 11.26 9.15
C ARG A 81 -0.11 12.11 9.41
N LYS A 82 -0.26 12.59 10.64
CA LYS A 82 -1.23 13.64 10.94
C LYS A 82 -0.60 14.96 10.51
N LYS A 83 -1.11 15.59 9.45
CA LYS A 83 -0.76 16.97 9.12
C LYS A 83 -1.83 17.86 9.73
N THR A 84 -1.46 18.61 10.76
CA THR A 84 -2.36 19.64 11.32
C THR A 84 -2.27 20.85 10.40
N GLU A 85 -3.12 20.93 9.39
CA GLU A 85 -3.31 22.20 8.67
C GLU A 85 -4.29 23.08 9.45
N LYS A 86 -4.00 24.38 9.54
CA LYS A 86 -4.75 25.38 10.32
C LYS A 86 -6.21 25.60 9.86
N ILE A 87 -6.67 24.86 8.86
CA ILE A 87 -8.01 24.92 8.30
C ILE A 87 -8.53 23.48 8.29
N LEU A 88 -9.79 23.31 8.71
CA LEU A 88 -10.50 22.07 9.04
C LEU A 88 -10.50 20.99 7.91
N SER A 89 -9.34 20.45 7.59
CA SER A 89 -9.15 19.33 6.67
C SER A 89 -7.93 18.54 7.14
N ILE A 90 -8.18 17.47 7.89
CA ILE A 90 -7.13 16.51 8.25
C ILE A 90 -6.77 15.77 6.96
N SER A 91 -5.64 16.11 6.33
CA SER A 91 -5.09 15.26 5.27
C SER A 91 -4.45 14.03 5.92
N MET A 92 -4.93 12.87 5.51
CA MET A 92 -4.50 11.58 6.05
C MET A 92 -3.57 10.93 5.03
N GLU A 93 -2.30 11.31 5.09
CA GLU A 93 -1.26 10.75 4.24
C GLU A 93 -0.56 9.60 4.97
N TYR A 94 -0.15 8.58 4.22
CA TYR A 94 0.76 7.55 4.71
C TYR A 94 2.13 7.82 4.14
N VAL A 95 3.13 7.87 5.03
CA VAL A 95 4.52 8.13 4.65
C VAL A 95 5.47 7.15 5.33
N CYS A 96 6.63 6.93 4.75
CA CYS A 96 7.64 6.08 5.37
C CYS A 96 8.25 6.74 6.61
N ARG A 97 8.20 6.05 7.75
CA ARG A 97 8.81 6.49 9.01
C ARG A 97 9.71 5.42 9.61
N ASN A 98 10.65 5.86 10.43
CA ASN A 98 11.53 4.94 11.13
C ASN A 98 10.74 4.14 12.16
N LYS A 99 10.91 2.81 12.18
CA LYS A 99 10.24 1.94 13.17
C LYS A 99 10.55 2.34 14.61
N LYS A 100 11.76 2.86 14.89
CA LYS A 100 12.18 3.29 16.23
C LYS A 100 11.43 4.53 16.71
N GLU A 101 11.19 5.49 15.81
CA GLU A 101 10.47 6.73 16.14
C GLU A 101 9.00 6.47 16.50
N ILE A 102 8.35 5.51 15.82
CA ILE A 102 6.95 5.17 16.11
C ILE A 102 6.83 4.49 17.48
N LYS A 103 7.74 3.57 17.83
CA LYS A 103 7.77 2.96 19.17
C LYS A 103 8.01 4.01 20.25
N PHE A 104 8.90 4.97 20.01
CA PHE A 104 9.14 6.07 20.93
C PHE A 104 7.88 6.94 21.14
N TYR A 105 7.16 7.27 20.06
CA TYR A 105 5.92 8.03 20.17
C TYR A 105 4.84 7.28 20.97
N PHE A 106 4.72 5.97 20.78
CA PHE A 106 3.79 5.13 21.55
C PHE A 106 4.18 5.03 23.03
N TYR A 107 5.49 4.94 23.32
CA TYR A 107 6.00 4.96 24.69
C TYR A 107 5.71 6.29 25.39
N VAL A 108 5.97 7.42 24.71
CA VAL A 108 5.65 8.75 25.25
C VAL A 108 4.14 8.90 25.51
N LEU A 109 3.26 8.38 24.65
CA LEU A 109 1.81 8.48 24.85
C LEU A 109 1.25 7.58 25.97
N ILE A 110 1.94 6.50 26.35
CA ILE A 110 1.49 5.57 27.40
C ILE A 110 2.03 5.95 28.78
N PHE A 111 3.24 6.53 28.82
CA PHE A 111 3.96 6.85 30.05
C PHE A 111 3.99 8.36 30.39
N ASN A 112 3.14 9.17 29.74
CA ASN A 112 2.77 10.53 30.15
C ASN A 112 1.26 10.58 30.37
#